data_AF-A0A3M7TYT4-F1
#
_entry.id   AF-A0A3M7TYT4-F1
#
_cell.length_a   1.000
_cell.length_b   1.000
_cell.length_c   1.000
_cell.angle_alpha   90.00
_cell.angle_beta   90.00
_cell.angle_gamma   90.00
#
_symmetry.space_group_name_H-M   'P 1'
#
loop_
_entity.id
_entity.type
_entity.pdbx_description
1 polymer ?
#
loop_
_entity_poly.entity_id
_entity_poly.type
_entity_poly.pdbx_seq_one_letter_code
_entity_poly.pdbx_strand_id
1 'polypeptide(L)' 'MGNRYFQQAQQAIQDAHQAMNAAHTPESLEQAYTEIHRAKQALSQAFADSSQAERQQLGEMQDELYNAAEAFSPEDLI' A
#
# COMPACT_ATOMS: atom_id res chain seq x y z
N MET A 1 8.55 12.39 18.87
CA MET A 1 7.42 12.70 17.99
C MET A 1 7.48 11.68 16.87
N GLY A 2 6.80 10.53 17.04
CA GLY A 2 6.78 9.49 16.00
C GLY A 2 6.09 10.03 14.77
N ASN A 3 6.69 9.79 13.60
CA ASN A 3 6.30 10.42 12.36
C ASN A 3 4.88 9.95 11.98
N ARG A 4 3.88 10.83 12.15
CA ARG A 4 2.46 10.45 12.01
C ARG A 4 2.17 9.94 10.60
N TYR A 5 2.87 10.48 9.61
CA TYR A 5 2.75 10.04 8.23
C TYR A 5 3.31 8.63 8.01
N PHE A 6 4.41 8.28 8.67
CA PHE A 6 4.94 6.92 8.63
C PHE A 6 3.94 5.90 9.19
N GLN A 7 3.33 6.21 10.33
CA GLN A 7 2.28 5.35 10.92
C GLN A 7 1.05 5.25 10.02
N GLN A 8 0.63 6.36 9.40
CA GLN A 8 -0.48 6.36 8.44
C GLN A 8 -0.16 5.52 7.19
N ALA A 9 1.05 5.62 6.65
CA ALA A 9 1.47 4.82 5.51
C ALA A 9 1.48 3.33 5.84
N GLN A 10 2.06 2.96 6.99
CA GLN A 10 2.08 1.58 7.46
C GLN A 10 0.67 1.01 7.63
N GLN A 11 -0.24 1.79 8.23
CA GLN A 11 -1.61 1.36 8.44
C GLN A 11 -2.38 1.22 7.11
N ALA A 12 -2.23 2.18 6.20
CA ALA A 12 -2.85 2.11 4.87
C ALA A 12 -2.37 0.90 4.05
N ILE A 13 -1.10 0.51 4.19
CA ILE A 13 -0.56 -0.70 3.54
C ILE A 13 -1.18 -1.96 4.14
N GLN A 14 -1.32 -2.03 5.47
CA GLN A 14 -2.01 -3.15 6.12
C GLN A 14 -3.47 -3.25 5.65
N ASP A 15 -4.17 -2.12 5.58
CA ASP A 15 -5.55 -2.06 5.11
C ASP A 15 -5.65 -2.53 3.64
N ALA A 16 -4.71 -2.11 2.79
CA ALA A 16 -4.61 -2.58 1.41
C ALA A 16 -4.39 -4.10 1.31
N HIS A 17 -3.45 -4.65 2.09
CA HIS A 17 -3.22 -6.11 2.13
C HIS A 17 -4.44 -6.88 2.63
N GLN A 18 -5.15 -6.36 3.63
CA GLN A 18 -6.36 -6.98 4.12
C GLN A 18 -7.46 -6.95 3.05
N ALA A 19 -7.65 -5.81 2.38
CA ALA A 19 -8.61 -5.67 1.31
C ALA A 19 -8.29 -6.63 0.15
N MET A 20 -7.03 -6.76 -0.25
CA MET A 20 -6.58 -7.70 -1.29
C MET A 20 -6.83 -9.15 -0.90
N ASN A 21 -6.52 -9.54 0.34
CA ASN A 21 -6.77 -10.90 0.83
C ASN A 21 -8.27 -11.20 0.96
N ALA A 22 -9.10 -10.20 1.26
CA ALA A 22 -10.54 -10.34 1.35
C ALA A 22 -11.22 -10.25 -0.02
N ALA A 23 -10.50 -9.81 -1.06
CA ALA A 23 -11.07 -9.52 -2.36
C ALA A 23 -11.24 -10.78 -3.21
N HIS A 24 -12.40 -11.42 -3.06
CA HIS A 24 -12.80 -12.61 -3.82
C HIS A 24 -13.93 -12.34 -4.82
N THR A 25 -14.53 -11.15 -4.79
CA THR A 25 -15.62 -10.72 -5.69
C THR A 25 -15.20 -9.48 -6.48
N PRO A 26 -15.78 -9.22 -7.66
CA PRO A 26 -15.46 -8.03 -8.46
C PRO A 26 -15.60 -6.71 -7.69
N GLU A 27 -16.62 -6.61 -6.84
CA GLU A 27 -16.86 -5.42 -6.00
C GLU A 27 -15.77 -5.24 -4.93
N SER A 28 -15.31 -6.33 -4.33
CA SER A 28 -14.19 -6.31 -3.37
C SER A 28 -12.82 -6.08 -4.03
N LEU A 29 -12.64 -6.47 -5.31
CA LEU A 29 -11.43 -6.13 -6.07
C LEU A 29 -11.32 -4.61 -6.22
N GLU A 30 -12.42 -3.94 -6.57
CA GLU A 30 -12.45 -2.48 -6.71
C GLU A 30 -12.15 -1.76 -5.39
N GLN A 31 -12.64 -2.31 -4.26
CA GLN A 31 -12.27 -1.85 -2.92
C GLN A 31 -10.78 -2.04 -2.63
N ALA A 32 -10.21 -3.20 -2.96
CA ALA A 32 -8.78 -3.45 -2.81
C ALA A 32 -7.94 -2.47 -3.64
N TYR A 33 -8.31 -2.21 -4.90
CA TYR A 33 -7.65 -1.18 -5.72
C TYR A 33 -7.73 0.21 -5.08
N THR A 34 -8.88 0.57 -4.50
CA THR A 34 -9.05 1.85 -3.81
C THR A 34 -8.11 1.97 -2.60
N GLU A 35 -8.01 0.92 -1.79
CA GLU A 35 -7.13 0.89 -0.62
C GLU A 35 -5.64 0.86 -1.01
N ILE A 36 -5.26 0.13 -2.06
CA ILE A 36 -3.91 0.19 -2.64
C ILE A 36 -3.57 1.63 -3.07
N HIS A 37 -4.52 2.32 -3.71
CA HIS A 37 -4.31 3.70 -4.15
C HIS A 37 -4.13 4.66 -2.97
N ARG A 38 -4.90 4.48 -1.90
CA ARG A 38 -4.73 5.21 -0.64
C ARG A 38 -3.38 4.94 0.01
N ALA A 39 -2.95 3.69 0.07
CA ALA A 39 -1.64 3.31 0.59
C ALA A 39 -0.50 3.99 -0.18
N LYS A 40 -0.57 4.04 -1.51
CA LYS A 40 0.41 4.77 -2.36
C LYS A 40 0.43 6.26 -2.06
N GLN A 41 -0.73 6.89 -1.86
CA GLN A 41 -0.79 8.32 -1.51
C GLN A 41 -0.21 8.59 -0.12
N ALA A 42 -0.55 7.75 0.87
CA ALA A 42 -0.03 7.86 2.22
C ALA A 42 1.49 7.66 2.26
N LEU A 43 2.01 6.67 1.53
CA LEU A 43 3.45 6.46 1.33
C LEU A 43 4.13 7.68 0.71
N SER A 44 3.54 8.29 -0.32
CA SER A 44 4.11 9.49 -0.95
C SER A 44 4.14 10.69 0.00
N GLN A 45 3.10 10.88 0.81
CA GLN A 45 3.08 11.93 1.84
C GLN A 45 4.10 11.66 2.94
N ALA A 46 4.18 10.41 3.40
CA ALA A 46 5.17 9.97 4.37
C ALA A 46 6.58 10.19 3.84
N PHE A 47 6.86 9.85 2.58
CA PHE A 47 8.16 10.08 1.97
C PHE A 47 8.57 11.56 1.98
N ALA A 48 7.63 12.47 1.73
CA ALA A 48 7.91 13.89 1.70
C ALA A 48 8.37 14.41 3.07
N ASP A 49 7.71 13.98 4.14
CA ASP A 49 7.94 14.43 5.54
C ASP A 49 8.96 13.57 6.31
N SER A 50 9.36 12.42 5.75
CA SER A 50 10.27 11.46 6.40
C SER A 50 11.75 11.79 6.25
N SER A 51 12.53 11.39 7.26
CA SER A 51 13.99 11.44 7.23
C SER A 51 14.57 10.42 6.23
N GLN A 52 15.87 10.54 5.90
CA GLN A 52 16.53 9.60 4.98
C GLN A 52 16.41 8.12 5.41
N ALA A 53 16.48 7.84 6.71
CA ALA A 53 16.35 6.49 7.24
C ALA A 53 14.92 5.95 7.10
N GLU A 54 13.92 6.78 7.43
CA GLU A 54 12.50 6.41 7.28
C GLU A 54 12.11 6.25 5.80
N ARG A 55 12.70 7.06 4.90
CA ARG A 55 12.52 6.90 3.45
C ARG A 55 13.01 5.55 2.94
N GLN A 56 14.10 5.01 3.49
CA GLN A 56 14.55 3.66 3.11
C GLN A 56 13.48 2.62 3.48
N GLN A 57 12.97 2.67 4.72
CA GLN A 57 11.91 1.77 5.16
C GLN A 57 10.60 1.95 4.38
N LEU A 58 10.21 3.19 4.08
CA LEU A 58 9.05 3.47 3.23
C LEU A 58 9.25 2.98 1.80
N GLY A 59 10.49 2.97 1.29
CA GLY A 59 10.83 2.41 -0.01
C GLY A 59 10.60 0.90 -0.03
N GLU A 60 11.09 0.18 0.97
CA GLU A 60 10.86 -1.26 1.12
C GLU A 60 9.36 -1.57 1.19
N MET A 61 8.60 -0.82 1.99
CA MET A 61 7.15 -0.96 2.10
C MET A 61 6.41 -0.64 0.80
N GLN A 62 6.92 0.33 0.02
CA GLN A 62 6.39 0.62 -1.31
C GLN A 62 6.61 -0.56 -2.24
N ASP A 63 7.83 -1.10 -2.33
CA ASP A 63 8.14 -2.26 -3.16
C ASP A 63 7.27 -3.48 -2.79
N GLU A 64 7.06 -3.75 -1.50
CA GLU A 64 6.15 -4.81 -1.03
C GLU A 64 4.71 -4.59 -1.51
N LEU A 65 4.18 -3.37 -1.37
CA LEU A 65 2.82 -3.04 -1.82
C LEU A 65 2.69 -3.19 -3.35
N TYR A 66 3.69 -2.77 -4.11
CA TYR A 66 3.69 -2.89 -5.57
C TYR A 66 3.75 -4.36 -6.01
N ASN A 67 4.64 -5.16 -5.43
CA ASN A 67 4.70 -6.60 -5.70
C ASN A 67 3.39 -7.30 -5.35
N ALA A 68 2.78 -6.96 -4.22
CA ALA A 68 1.51 -7.53 -3.82
C ALA A 68 0.39 -7.11 -4.78
N ALA A 69 0.32 -5.82 -5.15
CA ALA A 69 -0.67 -5.30 -6.09
C ALA A 69 -0.52 -5.89 -7.50
N GLU A 70 0.71 -6.17 -7.93
CA GLU A 70 1.01 -6.86 -9.19
C GLU A 70 0.55 -8.32 -9.13
N ALA A 71 0.86 -9.05 -8.06
CA ALA A 71 0.36 -10.42 -7.85
C ALA A 71 -1.17 -10.50 -7.73
N PHE A 72 -1.80 -9.40 -7.31
CA PHE A 72 -3.25 -9.28 -7.21
C PHE A 72 -3.94 -8.89 -8.52
N SER A 73 -3.23 -8.23 -9.43
CA SER A 73 -3.71 -7.90 -10.77
C SER A 73 -3.50 -9.12 -11.67
N PRO A 74 -4.53 -9.90 -12.01
CA PRO A 74 -4.34 -11.10 -12.82
C PRO A 74 -4.33 -10.67 -14.29
N GLU A 75 -3.18 -10.21 -14.79
CA GLU A 75 -2.90 -10.20 -16.24
C GLU A 75 -2.50 -11.60 -16.76
N ASP A 76 -2.27 -12.57 -15.87
CA ASP A 76 -1.91 -13.97 -16.21
C ASP A 76 -3.11 -14.94 -16.32
N LEU A 77 -4.35 -14.44 -16.31
CA LEU A 77 -5.57 -15.23 -16.54
C LEU A 77 -6.15 -15.01 -17.96
N ILE A 78 -5.30 -14.74 -18.95
CA ILE A 78 -5.68 -14.67 -20.38
C ILE A 78 -5.35 -15.99 -21.08
#